data_AF-A0A964R0V7-F1
#
_entry.id   AF-A0A964R0V7-F1
#
_cell.length_a   1.000
_cell.length_b   1.000
_cell.length_c   1.000
_cell.angle_alpha   90.00
_cell.angle_beta   90.00
_cell.angle_gamma   90.00
#
_symmetry.space_group_name_H-M   'P 1'
#
loop_
_entity.id
_entity.type
_entity.pdbx_description
1 polymer ?
#
loop_
_entity_poly.entity_id
_entity_poly.type
_entity_poly.pdbx_seq_one_letter_code
_entity_poly.pdbx_strand_id
1 'polypeptide(L)'
;MTKPLDVLRIHPDDNVCVATRALAAGTQIVCGGVSFKLAHDVALGAKLALAALPSGTKVLKFGEPIGTLTAPVPLGGYVHTQNLESDYLQTHARGAFVEKTGAASRK
;
A
#
# COMPACT_ATOMS: atom_id res chain seq x y z
N MET A 1 -11.57 -27.96 -7.49
CA MET A 1 -11.15 -26.60 -7.93
C MET A 1 -10.95 -25.77 -6.68
N THR A 2 -9.75 -25.25 -6.45
CA THR A 2 -9.44 -24.38 -5.29
C THR A 2 -9.95 -22.97 -5.56
N LYS A 3 -10.67 -22.36 -4.62
CA LYS A 3 -11.10 -20.96 -4.71
C LYS A 3 -9.84 -20.08 -4.93
N PRO A 4 -9.87 -19.11 -5.86
CA PRO A 4 -8.77 -18.16 -6.02
C PRO A 4 -8.53 -17.41 -4.70
N LEU A 5 -7.27 -17.18 -4.36
CA LEU A 5 -6.90 -16.38 -3.20
C LEU A 5 -7.46 -14.96 -3.36
N ASP A 6 -7.97 -14.40 -2.27
CA ASP A 6 -8.55 -13.05 -2.23
C ASP A 6 -7.46 -11.99 -1.97
N VAL A 7 -6.51 -12.33 -1.10
CA VAL A 7 -5.34 -11.52 -0.77
C VAL A 7 -4.11 -12.40 -0.60
N LEU A 8 -2.93 -11.79 -0.74
CA LEU A 8 -1.64 -12.42 -0.52
C LEU A 8 -0.82 -11.62 0.50
N ARG A 9 -0.41 -12.26 1.59
CA ARG A 9 0.70 -11.80 2.44
C ARG A 9 1.97 -12.45 1.93
N ILE A 10 2.97 -11.67 1.54
CA ILE A 10 4.11 -12.17 0.77
C ILE A 10 5.17 -12.73 1.72
N HIS A 11 5.45 -12.04 2.81
CA HIS A 11 6.37 -12.46 3.86
C HIS A 11 5.65 -12.59 5.21
N PRO A 12 6.05 -13.52 6.11
CA PRO A 12 5.44 -13.65 7.44
C PRO A 12 5.43 -12.37 8.28
N ASP A 13 6.45 -11.52 8.12
CA ASP A 13 6.60 -10.27 8.85
C ASP A 13 5.85 -9.08 8.23
N ASP A 14 5.23 -9.27 7.06
CA ASP A 14 4.47 -8.21 6.42
C ASP A 14 3.28 -7.79 7.31
N ASN A 15 3.16 -6.49 7.56
CA ASN A 15 2.02 -5.90 8.26
C ASN A 15 0.92 -5.42 7.30
N VAL A 16 1.06 -5.75 6.00
CA VAL A 16 0.05 -5.57 4.96
C VAL A 16 -0.12 -6.84 4.13
N CYS A 17 -1.27 -6.98 3.48
CA CYS A 17 -1.47 -7.93 2.39
C CYS A 17 -1.85 -7.20 1.10
N VAL A 18 -1.76 -7.88 -0.04
CA VAL A 18 -2.09 -7.34 -1.36
C VAL A 18 -3.32 -8.04 -1.92
N ALA A 19 -4.31 -7.30 -2.41
CA ALA A 19 -5.46 -7.86 -3.11
C ALA A 19 -5.03 -8.51 -4.43
N THR A 20 -5.41 -9.77 -4.64
CA THR A 20 -5.08 -10.57 -5.85
C THR A 20 -6.17 -10.54 -6.91
N ARG A 21 -7.28 -9.85 -6.61
CA ARG A 21 -8.41 -9.57 -7.50
C ARG A 21 -9.16 -8.35 -6.98
N ALA A 22 -10.13 -7.85 -7.75
CA ALA A 22 -11.11 -6.91 -7.20
C ALA A 22 -11.99 -7.62 -6.16
N LEU A 23 -12.24 -6.95 -5.03
CA LEU A 23 -13.03 -7.46 -3.90
C LEU A 23 -14.12 -6.44 -3.57
N ALA A 24 -15.35 -6.91 -3.34
CA ALA A 24 -16.45 -6.04 -2.96
C ALA A 24 -16.39 -5.69 -1.47
N ALA A 25 -16.95 -4.53 -1.12
CA ALA A 25 -17.26 -4.19 0.26
C ALA A 25 -18.02 -5.33 0.94
N GLY A 26 -17.70 -5.57 2.21
CA GLY A 26 -18.28 -6.65 2.98
C GLY A 26 -17.67 -8.04 2.74
N THR A 27 -16.72 -8.19 1.82
CA THR A 27 -15.96 -9.45 1.68
C THR A 27 -15.21 -9.75 2.96
N GLN A 28 -15.31 -10.99 3.45
CA GLN A 28 -14.51 -11.46 4.58
C GLN A 28 -13.12 -11.88 4.10
N ILE A 29 -12.09 -11.27 4.68
CA ILE A 29 -10.69 -11.58 4.41
C ILE A 29 -10.11 -12.36 5.58
N VAL A 30 -9.37 -13.41 5.26
CA VAL A 30 -8.57 -14.17 6.22
C VAL A 30 -7.14 -14.23 5.68
N CYS A 31 -6.18 -13.70 6.43
CA CYS A 31 -4.79 -13.63 6.01
C CYS A 31 -3.85 -13.59 7.21
N GLY A 32 -2.85 -14.48 7.24
CA GLY A 32 -1.83 -14.48 8.30
C GLY A 32 -2.38 -14.69 9.72
N GLY A 33 -3.50 -15.41 9.88
CA GLY A 33 -4.18 -15.60 11.17
C GLY A 33 -5.11 -14.45 11.56
N VAL A 34 -5.16 -13.37 10.77
CA VAL A 34 -6.04 -12.22 10.99
C VAL A 34 -7.28 -12.34 10.11
N SER A 35 -8.43 -11.92 10.64
CA SER A 35 -9.71 -11.95 9.94
C SER A 35 -10.39 -10.59 10.05
N PHE A 36 -10.85 -10.03 8.92
CA PHE A 36 -11.55 -8.74 8.89
C PHE A 36 -12.51 -8.64 7.70
N LYS A 37 -13.48 -7.73 7.80
CA LYS A 37 -14.45 -7.46 6.75
C LYS A 37 -14.10 -6.15 6.04
N LEU A 38 -14.11 -6.13 4.71
CA LEU A 38 -13.82 -4.92 3.95
C LEU A 38 -14.91 -3.87 4.17
N ALA A 39 -14.52 -2.63 4.45
CA ALA A 39 -15.44 -1.51 4.63
C ALA A 39 -15.90 -0.89 3.29
N HIS A 40 -15.14 -1.09 2.23
CA HIS A 40 -15.37 -0.54 0.89
C HIS A 40 -14.76 -1.48 -0.16
N ASP A 41 -15.06 -1.21 -1.43
CA ASP A 41 -14.52 -1.99 -2.54
C ASP A 41 -12.99 -1.88 -2.59
N VAL A 42 -12.34 -3.01 -2.90
CA VAL A 42 -10.89 -3.14 -3.01
C VAL A 42 -10.47 -3.46 -4.43
N ALA A 43 -9.64 -2.58 -5.02
CA ALA A 43 -9.06 -2.81 -6.34
C ALA A 43 -7.93 -3.87 -6.29
N LEU A 44 -7.72 -4.57 -7.40
CA LEU A 44 -6.57 -5.45 -7.61
C LEU A 44 -5.27 -4.70 -7.29
N GLY A 45 -4.36 -5.34 -6.54
CA GLY A 45 -3.04 -4.79 -6.21
C GLY A 45 -3.03 -3.80 -5.05
N ALA A 46 -4.18 -3.44 -4.49
CA ALA A 46 -4.27 -2.58 -3.31
C ALA A 46 -3.60 -3.25 -2.09
N LYS A 47 -2.90 -2.45 -1.28
CA LYS A 47 -2.33 -2.89 0.01
C LYS A 47 -3.35 -2.64 1.11
N LEU A 48 -3.62 -3.66 1.92
CA LEU A 48 -4.52 -3.60 3.06
C LEU A 48 -3.75 -3.91 4.35
N ALA A 49 -3.98 -3.13 5.41
CA ALA A 49 -3.34 -3.35 6.70
C ALA A 49 -3.82 -4.65 7.36
N LEU A 50 -2.89 -5.43 7.92
CA LEU A 50 -3.18 -6.66 8.68
C LEU A 50 -3.31 -6.42 10.20
N ALA A 51 -3.21 -5.16 10.64
CA ALA A 51 -3.48 -4.71 11.99
C ALA A 51 -3.95 -3.25 11.97
N ALA A 52 -4.37 -2.70 13.11
CA ALA A 52 -4.44 -1.25 13.24
C ALA A 52 -3.00 -0.70 13.32
N LEU A 53 -2.65 0.21 12.42
CA LEU A 53 -1.32 0.79 12.28
C LEU A 53 -1.37 2.30 12.60
N PRO A 54 -0.75 2.77 13.69
CA PRO A 54 -0.65 4.20 13.98
C PRO A 54 0.16 4.97 12.91
N SER A 55 0.00 6.30 12.87
CA SER A 55 0.92 7.16 12.11
C SER A 55 2.36 6.97 12.61
N GLY A 56 3.34 7.10 11.71
CA GLY A 56 4.75 6.82 11.97
C GLY A 56 5.13 5.34 11.89
N THR A 57 4.17 4.42 11.72
CA THR A 57 4.46 2.99 11.61
C THR A 57 5.15 2.69 10.29
N LYS A 58 6.23 1.88 10.33
CA LYS A 58 6.87 1.32 9.13
C LYS A 58 5.96 0.26 8.50
N VAL A 59 5.67 0.40 7.22
CA VAL A 59 4.94 -0.61 6.46
C VAL A 59 5.94 -1.61 5.90
N LEU A 60 5.78 -2.88 6.26
CA LEU A 60 6.61 -3.98 5.80
C LEU A 60 5.91 -4.72 4.66
N LYS A 61 6.60 -4.85 3.52
CA LYS A 61 6.16 -5.67 2.39
C LYS A 61 7.38 -6.39 1.82
N PHE A 62 7.25 -7.70 1.55
CA PHE A 62 8.39 -8.56 1.23
C PHE A 62 9.38 -8.75 2.38
N GLY A 63 8.94 -8.52 3.63
CA GLY A 63 9.80 -8.53 4.81
C GLY A 63 10.63 -7.26 5.01
N GLU A 64 10.51 -6.28 4.12
CA GLU A 64 11.31 -5.05 4.13
C GLU A 64 10.44 -3.78 4.29
N PRO A 65 10.95 -2.73 4.94
CA PRO A 65 10.21 -1.47 5.09
C PRO A 65 10.11 -0.73 3.76
N ILE A 66 8.88 -0.54 3.27
CA ILE A 66 8.63 0.19 2.01
C ILE A 66 8.32 1.68 2.20
N GLY A 67 8.09 2.09 3.44
CA GLY A 67 7.69 3.45 3.78
C GLY A 67 7.15 3.59 5.20
N THR A 68 6.83 4.83 5.55
CA THR A 68 6.31 5.24 6.85
C THR A 68 4.90 5.79 6.69
N LEU A 69 3.97 5.35 7.53
CA LEU A 69 2.60 5.89 7.51
C LEU A 69 2.60 7.36 7.93
N THR A 70 1.91 8.20 7.17
CA THR A 70 1.71 9.63 7.50
C THR A 70 0.41 9.86 8.29
N ALA A 71 -0.50 8.89 8.27
CA ALA A 71 -1.77 8.89 8.98
C ALA A 71 -2.07 7.48 9.53
N PRO A 72 -2.84 7.36 10.62
CA PRO A 72 -3.24 6.05 11.14
C PRO A 72 -4.11 5.30 10.12
N VAL A 73 -3.95 3.97 10.06
CA VAL A 73 -4.69 3.06 9.18
C VAL A 73 -5.34 1.97 10.03
N PRO A 74 -6.67 1.79 10.01
CA PRO A 74 -7.32 0.72 10.75
C PRO A 74 -7.02 -0.65 10.11
N LEU A 75 -7.31 -1.74 10.83
CA LEU A 75 -7.28 -3.09 10.27
C LEU A 75 -8.12 -3.16 8.98
N GLY A 76 -7.54 -3.72 7.91
CA GLY A 76 -8.17 -3.80 6.60
C GLY A 76 -8.22 -2.47 5.83
N GLY A 77 -7.68 -1.39 6.40
CA GLY A 77 -7.60 -0.08 5.74
C GLY A 77 -6.57 -0.07 4.61
N TYR A 78 -6.78 0.80 3.63
CA TYR A 78 -5.88 0.97 2.49
C TYR A 78 -4.55 1.58 2.90
N VAL A 79 -3.47 1.10 2.28
CA VAL A 79 -2.13 1.70 2.35
C VAL A 79 -1.69 2.11 0.94
N HIS A 80 -1.52 3.41 0.71
CA HIS A 80 -1.11 3.98 -0.57
C HIS A 80 -0.35 5.29 -0.36
N THR A 81 0.16 5.89 -1.44
CA THR A 81 0.87 7.18 -1.44
C THR A 81 0.17 8.35 -0.72
N GLN A 82 -1.13 8.26 -0.45
CA GLN A 82 -1.88 9.27 0.31
C GLN A 82 -1.61 9.21 1.81
N ASN A 83 -1.31 8.02 2.34
CA ASN A 83 -1.07 7.78 3.76
C ASN A 83 0.25 7.06 4.02
N LEU A 84 1.10 6.90 3.01
CA LEU A 84 2.41 6.26 3.05
C LEU A 84 3.43 7.13 2.30
N GLU A 85 4.47 7.55 3.01
CA GLU A 85 5.67 8.14 2.43
C GLU A 85 6.70 7.04 2.21
N SER A 86 7.29 6.94 1.01
CA SER A 86 8.26 5.88 0.72
C SER A 86 9.63 6.19 1.30
N ASP A 87 10.28 5.18 1.89
CA ASP A 87 11.62 5.31 2.45
C ASP A 87 12.74 5.08 1.41
N TYR A 88 12.38 4.64 0.18
CA TYR A 88 13.36 4.30 -0.87
C TYR A 88 13.56 5.42 -1.90
N LEU A 89 12.47 6.04 -2.35
CA LEU A 89 12.47 7.06 -3.39
C LEU A 89 11.45 8.13 -3.01
N GLN A 90 11.78 9.38 -3.31
CA GLN A 90 10.86 10.49 -3.08
C GLN A 90 9.57 10.28 -3.88
N THR A 91 8.41 10.33 -3.21
CA THR A 91 7.11 10.19 -3.86
C THR A 91 6.88 11.38 -4.79
N HIS A 92 7.10 11.21 -6.09
CA HIS A 92 6.73 12.22 -7.07
C HIS A 92 5.20 12.23 -7.23
N ALA A 93 4.56 13.30 -6.79
CA ALA A 93 3.20 13.60 -7.20
C ALA A 93 3.17 13.70 -8.73
N ARG A 94 2.21 13.06 -9.40
CA ARG A 94 2.00 13.28 -10.84
C ARG A 94 1.61 14.74 -11.05
N GLY A 95 2.58 15.58 -11.41
CA GLY A 95 2.37 17.00 -11.69
C GLY A 95 3.62 17.85 -11.50
N ALA A 96 4.63 17.68 -12.36
CA ALA A 96 5.54 18.73 -12.84
C ALA A 96 6.63 18.09 -13.71
N PHE A 97 6.46 18.14 -15.02
CA PHE A 97 7.62 18.14 -15.90
C PHE A 97 8.35 19.46 -15.66
N VAL A 98 9.53 19.43 -15.04
CA VAL A 98 10.43 20.58 -15.05
C VAL A 98 11.16 20.57 -16.39
N GLU A 99 10.76 21.46 -17.29
CA GLU A 99 11.57 21.79 -18.46
C GLU A 99 12.92 22.35 -17.98
N LYS A 100 14.00 21.64 -18.27
CA LYS A 100 15.35 22.22 -18.20
C LYS A 100 15.53 23.11 -19.44
N THR A 101 15.23 24.40 -19.33
CA THR A 101 15.81 25.40 -20.24
C THR A 101 17.27 25.58 -19.89
N GLY A 102 18.14 24.87 -20.59
CA GLY A 102 19.59 25.10 -20.57
C GLY A 102 19.96 26.18 -21.58
N ALA A 103 20.51 27.29 -21.09
CA ALA A 103 21.06 28.38 -21.87
C ALA A 103 22.44 28.04 -22.47
N ALA A 104 22.65 28.38 -23.74
CA ALA A 104 23.92 28.68 -24.40
C ALA A 104 23.55 29.36 -25.75
N SER A 105 24.13 30.44 -26.24
CA SER A 105 25.53 30.87 -26.22
C SER A 105 25.61 32.36 -26.58
N ARG A 106 26.50 33.11 -25.93
CA ARG A 106 27.12 34.32 -26.48
C ARG A 106 28.62 34.22 -26.28
N LYS A 107 29.33 33.98 -27.39
CA LYS A 107 30.62 34.61 -27.73
C LYS A 107 30.66 34.77 -29.24
#